data_AF-A0A7S3DZK2-F1
#
_entry.id   AF-A0A7S3DZK2-F1
#
_cell.length_a   1.000
_cell.length_b   1.000
_cell.length_c   1.000
_cell.angle_alpha   90.00
_cell.angle_beta   90.00
_cell.angle_gamma   90.00
#
_symmetry.space_group_name_H-M   'P 1'
#
loop_
_entity.id
_entity.type
_entity.pdbx_description
1 polymer ?
#
loop_
_entity_poly.entity_id
_entity_poly.type
_entity_poly.pdbx_seq_one_letter_code
_entity_poly.pdbx_strand_id
1 'polypeptide(L)'
;REFDSCFESSPLVYQFSSMGLLNDKWLYGEFTESCSQGRCRRGESRELGLLGKPRDLERDLHLVWPTVDEVRGSLEGWQAGFSIPGREKNISQSFLQQHYRKWGGGNLQRTRAAPHIKMYTRFCRCQSAEGKGEEGE
;
A
#
# COMPACT_ATOMS: atom_id res chain seq x y z
N ARG A 1 -14.96 -4.97 14.82
CA ARG A 1 -15.52 -4.31 13.61
C ARG A 1 -15.48 -5.33 12.49
N GLU A 2 -16.53 -5.37 11.68
CA GLU A 2 -16.65 -6.28 10.54
C GLU A 2 -16.44 -5.48 9.26
N PHE A 3 -15.64 -6.02 8.34
CA PHE A 3 -15.42 -5.44 7.02
C PHE A 3 -16.34 -6.07 5.97
N ASP A 4 -16.58 -5.36 4.88
CA ASP A 4 -17.29 -5.92 3.73
C ASP A 4 -16.45 -7.00 3.04
N SER A 5 -17.13 -7.90 2.32
CA SER A 5 -16.50 -9.05 1.66
C SER A 5 -15.42 -8.68 0.64
N CYS A 6 -15.49 -7.47 0.07
CA CYS A 6 -14.50 -7.01 -0.90
C CYS A 6 -13.11 -6.74 -0.29
N PHE A 7 -13.00 -6.74 1.05
CA PHE A 7 -11.73 -6.67 1.76
C PHE A 7 -11.07 -8.04 1.98
N GLU A 8 -11.76 -9.15 1.69
CA GLU A 8 -11.20 -10.50 1.74
C GLU A 8 -10.02 -10.64 0.76
N SER A 9 -8.86 -10.99 1.30
CA SER A 9 -7.58 -11.10 0.59
C SER A 9 -7.26 -9.89 -0.29
N SER A 10 -7.76 -8.71 0.08
CA SER A 10 -7.53 -7.49 -0.68
C SER A 10 -6.12 -6.92 -0.45
N PRO A 11 -5.68 -5.96 -1.28
CA PRO A 11 -4.32 -5.42 -1.19
C PRO A 11 -4.04 -4.62 0.09
N LEU A 12 -2.76 -4.60 0.48
CA LEU A 12 -2.21 -3.87 1.61
C LEU A 12 -1.28 -2.75 1.15
N VAL A 13 -1.37 -1.60 1.80
CA VAL A 13 -0.55 -0.42 1.52
C VAL A 13 0.13 0.03 2.81
N TYR A 14 1.45 0.03 2.78
CA TYR A 14 2.29 0.57 3.84
C TYR A 14 3.01 1.79 3.29
N GLN A 15 2.71 2.96 3.84
CA GLN A 15 3.38 4.20 3.55
C GLN A 15 4.14 4.64 4.80
N PHE A 16 5.41 4.96 4.63
CA PHE A 16 6.27 5.38 5.72
C PHE A 16 7.37 6.32 5.19
N SER A 17 8.08 6.97 6.12
CA SER A 17 9.16 7.91 5.82
C SER A 17 10.50 7.49 6.45
N SER A 18 10.59 6.28 7.01
CA SER A 18 11.85 5.74 7.53
C SER A 18 11.88 4.23 7.30
N MET A 19 13.06 3.68 7.00
CA MET A 19 13.22 2.24 6.80
C MET A 19 14.49 1.70 7.50
N GLY A 20 14.25 0.84 8.50
CA GLY A 20 15.28 0.03 9.14
C GLY A 20 15.71 -1.16 8.27
N LEU A 21 16.66 -1.96 8.77
CA LEU A 21 17.02 -3.21 8.09
C LEU A 21 15.88 -4.21 8.29
N LEU A 22 15.29 -4.69 7.19
CA LEU A 22 14.22 -5.68 7.22
C LEU A 22 14.73 -7.03 6.70
N ASN A 23 13.96 -8.08 6.92
CA ASN A 23 14.11 -9.33 6.19
C ASN A 23 12.74 -9.81 5.71
N ASP A 24 12.75 -10.71 4.74
CA ASP A 24 11.56 -11.26 4.10
C ASP A 24 10.66 -12.02 5.08
N LYS A 25 11.24 -12.85 5.95
CA LYS A 25 10.51 -13.62 6.97
C LYS A 25 9.72 -12.70 7.90
N TRP A 26 10.31 -11.61 8.34
CA TRP A 26 9.66 -10.64 9.20
C TRP A 26 8.58 -9.86 8.44
N LEU A 27 8.87 -9.36 7.24
CA LEU A 27 7.90 -8.59 6.45
C LEU A 27 6.66 -9.44 6.10
N TYR A 28 6.85 -10.66 5.64
CA TYR A 28 5.78 -11.52 5.12
C TYR A 28 5.14 -12.44 6.18
N GLY A 29 5.95 -12.93 7.12
CA GLY A 29 5.54 -13.90 8.13
C GLY A 29 5.01 -13.26 9.40
N GLU A 30 5.42 -12.04 9.73
CA GLU A 30 5.03 -11.38 10.98
C GLU A 30 4.23 -10.10 10.73
N PHE A 31 4.83 -9.13 10.05
CA PHE A 31 4.22 -7.81 9.88
C PHE A 31 2.97 -7.89 9.00
N THR A 32 3.09 -8.50 7.83
CA THR A 32 1.95 -8.69 6.91
C THR A 32 0.88 -9.61 7.50
N GLU A 33 1.28 -10.63 8.28
CA GLU A 33 0.33 -11.49 8.99
C GLU A 33 -0.50 -10.68 10.00
N SER A 34 0.16 -9.79 10.74
CA SER A 34 -0.50 -8.89 11.70
C SER A 34 -1.47 -7.93 11.01
N CYS A 35 -1.07 -7.35 9.87
CA CYS A 35 -1.94 -6.49 9.05
C CYS A 35 -3.04 -7.25 8.29
N SER A 36 -3.00 -8.59 8.31
CA SER A 36 -3.99 -9.47 7.69
C SER A 36 -5.05 -9.98 8.68
N GLN A 37 -4.92 -9.63 9.96
CA GLN A 37 -5.89 -9.98 10.98
C GLN A 37 -7.17 -9.16 10.85
N GLY A 38 -8.29 -9.75 11.25
CA GLY A 38 -9.61 -9.14 11.20
C GLY A 38 -10.62 -10.03 10.50
N ARG A 39 -11.89 -9.62 10.55
CA ARG A 39 -13.00 -10.39 9.99
C ARG A 39 -13.75 -9.60 8.93
N CYS A 40 -14.12 -10.26 7.85
CA CYS A 40 -15.00 -9.71 6.82
C CYS A 40 -16.18 -10.64 6.58
N ARG A 41 -17.26 -10.11 6.00
CA ARG A 41 -18.37 -10.93 5.52
C ARG A 41 -17.90 -11.82 4.37
N ARG A 42 -18.48 -13.01 4.24
CA ARG A 42 -18.16 -13.93 3.14
C ARG A 42 -19.35 -14.06 2.20
N GLY A 43 -19.23 -13.50 1.00
CA GLY A 43 -20.34 -13.47 0.03
C GLY A 43 -21.58 -12.76 0.57
N GLU A 44 -22.76 -13.25 0.18
CA GLU A 44 -24.06 -12.77 0.69
C GLU A 44 -24.47 -13.40 2.03
N SER A 45 -23.69 -14.36 2.52
CA SER A 45 -23.92 -15.03 3.79
C SER A 45 -23.54 -14.14 4.97
N ARG A 46 -24.22 -14.35 6.12
CA ARG A 46 -23.83 -13.74 7.41
C ARG A 46 -22.62 -14.41 8.06
N GLU A 47 -22.02 -15.42 7.41
CA GLU A 47 -20.78 -16.02 7.89
C GLU A 47 -19.60 -15.06 7.82
N LEU A 48 -18.80 -15.06 8.90
CA LEU A 48 -17.60 -14.25 9.02
C LEU A 48 -16.38 -15.04 8.54
N GLY A 49 -15.73 -14.53 7.50
CA GLY A 49 -14.40 -14.95 7.06
C GLY A 49 -13.30 -14.14 7.73
N LEU A 50 -12.05 -14.55 7.48
CA LEU A 50 -10.87 -13.76 7.84
C LEU A 50 -10.54 -12.79 6.70
N LEU A 51 -9.98 -11.62 7.03
CA LEU A 51 -9.43 -10.72 6.01
C LEU A 51 -8.32 -11.42 5.22
N GLY A 52 -7.40 -12.08 5.92
CA GLY A 52 -6.34 -12.89 5.30
C GLY A 52 -5.28 -12.07 4.55
N LYS A 53 -4.23 -12.76 4.09
CA LYS A 53 -3.18 -12.14 3.28
C LYS A 53 -3.72 -11.67 1.94
N PRO A 54 -3.07 -10.67 1.31
CA PRO A 54 -3.36 -10.31 -0.07
C PRO A 54 -3.33 -11.55 -0.99
N ARG A 55 -4.25 -11.60 -1.95
CA ARG A 55 -4.43 -12.75 -2.85
C ARG A 55 -3.15 -13.08 -3.62
N ASP A 56 -2.48 -12.05 -4.11
CA ASP A 56 -1.16 -12.15 -4.70
C ASP A 56 -0.21 -11.22 -3.93
N LEU A 57 0.59 -11.78 -3.02
CA LEU A 57 1.45 -10.97 -2.16
C LEU A 57 2.46 -10.13 -2.96
N GLU A 58 2.95 -10.61 -4.10
CA GLU A 58 3.93 -9.89 -4.93
C GLU A 58 3.30 -8.68 -5.62
N ARG A 59 2.04 -8.79 -6.02
CA ARG A 59 1.33 -7.72 -6.72
C ARG A 59 0.57 -6.78 -5.78
N ASP A 60 0.03 -7.30 -4.70
CA ASP A 60 -0.96 -6.65 -3.84
C ASP A 60 -0.39 -6.18 -2.48
N LEU A 61 0.92 -6.35 -2.25
CA LEU A 61 1.63 -5.63 -1.21
C LEU A 61 2.28 -4.37 -1.80
N HIS A 62 2.00 -3.22 -1.20
CA HIS A 62 2.50 -1.94 -1.69
C HIS A 62 3.27 -1.20 -0.59
N LEU A 63 4.55 -0.96 -0.85
CA LEU A 63 5.42 -0.14 -0.01
C LEU A 63 5.57 1.23 -0.66
N VAL A 64 4.84 2.22 -0.16
CA VAL A 64 4.91 3.59 -0.69
C VAL A 64 6.14 4.28 -0.10
N TRP A 65 7.12 4.55 -0.96
CA TRP A 65 8.39 5.18 -0.61
C TRP A 65 8.78 6.20 -1.70
N PRO A 66 9.19 7.42 -1.32
CA PRO A 66 9.52 8.45 -2.29
C PRO A 66 10.78 8.11 -3.07
N THR A 67 10.76 8.37 -4.37
CA THR A 67 11.93 8.25 -5.25
C THR A 67 12.89 9.43 -5.08
N VAL A 68 14.13 9.27 -5.54
CA VAL A 68 15.12 10.37 -5.58
C VAL A 68 14.57 11.57 -6.34
N ASP A 69 13.89 11.34 -7.46
CA ASP A 69 13.29 12.39 -8.28
C ASP A 69 12.12 13.10 -7.56
N GLU A 70 11.31 12.36 -6.81
CA GLU A 70 10.23 12.93 -6.00
C GLU A 70 10.76 13.79 -4.85
N VAL A 71 11.85 13.38 -4.19
CA VAL A 71 12.51 14.20 -3.17
C VAL A 71 13.09 15.47 -3.80
N ARG A 72 13.87 15.33 -4.88
CA ARG A 72 14.46 16.45 -5.61
C ARG A 72 13.41 17.44 -6.12
N GLY A 73 12.28 16.94 -6.62
CA GLY A 73 11.18 17.74 -7.17
C GLY A 73 10.17 18.26 -6.13
N SER A 74 10.34 17.91 -4.86
CA SER A 74 9.48 18.36 -3.77
C SER A 74 9.59 19.87 -3.53
N LEU A 75 8.69 20.43 -2.72
CA LEU A 75 8.72 21.85 -2.33
C LEU A 75 9.98 22.21 -1.55
N GLU A 76 10.50 21.27 -0.76
CA GLU A 76 11.70 21.43 0.07
C GLU A 76 12.99 20.99 -0.67
N GLY A 77 12.84 20.41 -1.87
CA GLY A 77 13.92 19.83 -2.66
C GLY A 77 14.69 18.77 -1.86
N TRP A 78 16.03 18.77 -2.01
CA TRP A 78 16.89 17.81 -1.31
C TRP A 78 16.78 17.85 0.22
N GLN A 79 16.38 18.99 0.80
CA GLN A 79 16.24 19.11 2.25
C GLN A 79 15.15 18.19 2.81
N ALA A 80 14.13 17.86 2.00
CA ALA A 80 13.10 16.91 2.41
C ALA A 80 13.67 15.51 2.73
N GLY A 81 14.79 15.14 2.10
CA GLY A 81 15.48 13.88 2.34
C GLY A 81 15.97 13.70 3.78
N PHE A 82 16.24 14.79 4.51
CA PHE A 82 16.62 14.70 5.93
C PHE A 82 15.50 14.14 6.81
N SER A 83 14.24 14.27 6.39
CA SER A 83 13.08 13.69 7.06
C SER A 83 12.65 12.32 6.51
N ILE A 84 13.41 11.77 5.55
CA ILE A 84 13.18 10.46 4.93
C ILE A 84 14.39 9.54 5.15
N PRO A 85 14.73 9.18 6.40
CA PRO A 85 15.91 8.36 6.68
C PRO A 85 15.76 6.91 6.19
N GLY A 86 16.52 6.54 5.16
CA GLY A 86 16.67 5.17 4.68
C GLY A 86 18.08 4.97 4.14
N ARG A 87 18.90 4.20 4.85
CA ARG A 87 20.24 3.85 4.35
C ARG A 87 20.07 2.99 3.09
N GLU A 88 20.91 3.22 2.08
CA GLU A 88 20.85 2.49 0.80
C GLU A 88 20.74 0.97 1.01
N LYS A 89 21.61 0.39 1.84
CA LYS A 89 21.60 -1.05 2.17
C LYS A 89 20.27 -1.59 2.76
N ASN A 90 19.46 -0.72 3.36
CA ASN A 90 18.15 -1.11 3.93
C ASN A 90 17.05 -1.04 2.86
N ILE A 91 17.12 -0.04 1.98
CA ILE A 91 16.07 0.20 0.96
C ILE A 91 16.33 -0.53 -0.36
N SER A 92 17.56 -0.96 -0.62
CA SER A 92 17.95 -1.67 -1.85
C SER A 92 17.85 -3.20 -1.74
N GLN A 93 17.26 -3.72 -0.66
CA GLN A 93 17.08 -5.17 -0.50
C GLN A 93 16.19 -5.72 -1.63
N SER A 94 16.62 -6.83 -2.25
CA SER A 94 16.00 -7.37 -3.47
C SER A 94 14.52 -7.70 -3.30
N PHE A 95 14.15 -8.27 -2.16
CA PHE A 95 12.76 -8.66 -1.87
C PHE A 95 11.80 -7.47 -1.76
N LEU A 96 12.30 -6.24 -1.55
CA LEU A 96 11.48 -5.03 -1.46
C LEU A 96 11.15 -4.44 -2.83
N GLN A 97 12.00 -4.68 -3.84
CA GLN A 97 11.98 -3.94 -5.11
C GLN A 97 10.63 -4.02 -5.83
N GLN A 98 10.03 -5.21 -5.88
CA GLN A 98 8.75 -5.44 -6.53
C GLN A 98 7.56 -4.75 -5.83
N HIS A 99 7.70 -4.47 -4.53
CA HIS A 99 6.62 -3.90 -3.72
C HIS A 99 6.62 -2.38 -3.70
N TYR A 100 7.72 -1.73 -4.11
CA TYR A 100 7.80 -0.27 -4.08
C TYR A 100 6.75 0.39 -4.97
N ARG A 101 6.14 1.44 -4.43
CA ARG A 101 5.22 2.34 -5.14
C ARG A 101 5.65 3.77 -4.88
N LYS A 102 5.51 4.60 -5.92
CA LYS A 102 5.89 6.01 -5.92
C LYS A 102 5.05 6.84 -4.95
N TRP A 103 5.64 7.89 -4.39
CA TRP A 103 4.88 8.93 -3.70
C TRP A 103 4.16 9.85 -4.70
N GLY A 104 3.01 10.41 -4.32
CA GLY A 104 2.37 11.48 -5.09
C GLY A 104 1.50 11.04 -6.28
N GLY A 105 0.87 9.86 -6.22
CA GLY A 105 -0.10 9.44 -7.24
C GLY A 105 -1.38 10.32 -7.25
N GLY A 106 -1.76 10.85 -8.42
CA GLY A 106 -3.03 11.54 -8.69
C GLY A 106 -2.99 13.08 -8.62
N ASN A 107 -4.13 13.72 -8.89
CA ASN A 107 -4.29 15.19 -8.95
C ASN A 107 -4.46 15.85 -7.56
N LEU A 108 -3.74 15.36 -6.56
CA LEU A 108 -3.82 15.91 -5.20
C LEU A 108 -2.87 17.10 -5.06
N GLN A 109 -3.28 18.16 -4.37
CA GLN A 109 -2.45 19.36 -4.14
C GLN A 109 -1.21 19.12 -3.27
N ARG A 110 -0.91 17.86 -2.90
CA ARG A 110 0.20 17.46 -2.01
C ARG A 110 1.24 16.56 -2.67
N THR A 111 1.17 16.33 -3.98
CA THR A 111 2.15 15.47 -4.68
C THR A 111 3.60 15.94 -4.53
N ARG A 112 3.82 17.25 -4.38
CA ARG A 112 5.15 17.84 -4.14
C ARG A 112 5.50 18.05 -2.67
N ALA A 113 4.60 17.75 -1.74
CA ALA A 113 4.92 17.77 -0.31
C ALA A 113 5.55 16.43 0.07
N ALA A 114 6.77 16.43 0.60
CA ALA A 114 7.44 15.19 0.97
C ALA A 114 6.69 14.46 2.11
N PRO A 115 6.57 13.12 2.06
CA PRO A 115 5.80 12.40 3.07
C PRO A 115 6.59 12.28 4.37
N HIS A 116 6.04 12.85 5.46
CA HIS A 116 6.44 12.51 6.83
C HIS A 116 5.32 11.81 7.62
N ILE A 117 4.12 11.69 7.05
CA ILE A 117 3.04 10.84 7.57
C ILE A 117 3.41 9.35 7.43
N LYS A 118 2.78 8.51 8.25
CA LYS A 118 2.88 7.04 8.17
C LYS A 118 1.47 6.49 8.17
N MET A 119 1.18 5.61 7.21
CA MET A 119 -0.15 5.05 7.02
C MET A 119 -0.05 3.58 6.65
N TYR A 120 -0.84 2.75 7.32
CA TYR A 120 -0.96 1.33 7.06
C TYR A 120 -2.43 1.03 6.86
N THR A 121 -2.78 0.59 5.66
CA THR A 121 -4.18 0.40 5.30
C THR A 121 -4.36 -0.78 4.38
N ARG A 122 -5.61 -1.23 4.32
CA ARG A 122 -6.11 -2.18 3.36
C ARG A 122 -7.10 -1.44 2.47
N PHE A 123 -7.10 -1.69 1.17
CA PHE A 123 -8.12 -1.14 0.29
C PHE A 123 -8.82 -2.25 -0.49
N CYS A 124 -10.03 -1.94 -0.90
CA CYS A 124 -10.85 -2.73 -1.79
C CYS A 124 -11.10 -1.88 -3.03
N ARG A 125 -10.89 -2.42 -4.22
CA ARG A 125 -11.30 -1.75 -5.46
C ARG A 125 -12.82 -1.88 -5.55
N CYS A 126 -13.54 -0.79 -5.34
CA CYS A 126 -14.92 -0.75 -5.77
C CYS A 126 -14.90 -0.85 -7.29
N GLN A 127 -15.51 -1.88 -7.87
CA GLN A 127 -15.74 -1.92 -9.31
C GLN A 127 -16.71 -0.79 -9.59
N SER A 128 -16.24 0.30 -10.20
CA SER A 128 -17.15 1.27 -10.81
C SER A 128 -18.01 0.47 -11.78
N ALA A 129 -19.33 0.55 -11.64
CA ALA A 129 -20.24 -0.04 -12.59
C ALA A 129 -19.91 0.55 -13.97
N GLU A 130 -19.22 -0.22 -14.81
CA GLU A 130 -19.10 0.11 -16.22
C GLU A 130 -20.53 0.14 -16.77
N GLY A 131 -20.92 1.32 -17.26
CA GLY A 131 -22.23 1.56 -17.82
C GLY A 131 -22.50 0.52 -18.90
N LYS A 132 -23.60 -0.20 -18.75
CA LYS A 132 -24.22 -0.91 -19.86
C LYS A 132 -24.50 0.14 -20.92
N GLY A 133 -23.69 0.17 -21.98
CA GLY A 133 -24.03 0.87 -23.19
C GLY A 133 -25.32 0.25 -23.73
N GLU A 134 -26.39 1.01 -23.72
CA GLU A 134 -27.58 0.72 -24.52
C GLU A 134 -27.17 0.85 -25.99
N GLU A 135 -26.99 -0.27 -26.68
CA GLU A 135 -27.10 -0.33 -28.12
C GLU A 135 -28.59 -0.17 -28.45
N GLY A 136 -28.97 1.04 -28.86
CA GLY A 136 -30.28 1.30 -29.47
C GLY A 136 -30.26 0.84 -30.93
N GLU A 137 -31.21 -0.03 -31.27
CA GLU A 137 -31.72 -0.24 -32.63
C GLU A 137 -32.43 1.01 -33.18
#